data_AF-A0A8H4J6A9-F1
#
_entry.id   AF-A0A8H4J6A9-F1
#
_cell.length_a   1.000
_cell.length_b   1.000
_cell.length_c   1.000
_cell.angle_alpha   90.00
_cell.angle_beta   90.00
_cell.angle_gamma   90.00
#
_symmetry.space_group_name_H-M   'P 1'
#
loop_
_entity.id
_entity.type
_entity.pdbx_description
1 polymer ?
#
loop_
_entity_poly.entity_id
_entity_poly.type
_entity_poly.pdbx_seq_one_letter_code
_entity_poly.pdbx_strand_id
1 'polypeptide(L)'
;MASTQFPPQDGTSTQDASGSSTSDRINTSGGDTKSEPAGYPRLAKRMGFIPEQTIIRRFGALNTRNILYLHAELIYLEKSLQEAEKKHGSECSSAGSWLALSQSQSESGKRQWQLVQTIKKKLKEYNNSVIQQEMILRMGTPSSFDLDQVQKYLESVEMGPFSLCGPDSAVWGSVDHPENHEHDLISLLARREEDAFTKWVMLAAAFSAVQVAFVQAGIPKCNG
;
A
#
# COMPACT_ATOMS: atom_id res chain seq x y z
N MET A 1 11.29 -18.72 -28.88
CA MET A 1 11.08 -17.52 -29.72
C MET A 1 10.68 -16.41 -28.75
N ALA A 2 11.42 -15.32 -28.50
CA ALA A 2 12.57 -14.74 -29.17
C ALA A 2 13.58 -14.22 -28.12
N SER A 3 14.86 -14.54 -28.34
CA SER A 3 16.00 -13.86 -27.75
C SER A 3 16.29 -12.61 -28.56
N THR A 4 16.55 -11.47 -27.92
CA THR A 4 17.25 -10.37 -28.59
C THR A 4 18.37 -9.90 -27.67
N GLN A 5 19.58 -10.11 -28.15
CA GLN A 5 20.86 -9.77 -27.53
C GLN A 5 21.46 -8.63 -28.37
N PHE A 6 21.93 -7.57 -27.72
CA PHE A 6 22.70 -6.49 -28.36
C PHE A 6 24.15 -6.50 -27.82
N PRO A 7 25.13 -5.98 -28.59
CA PRO A 7 26.52 -6.42 -28.62
C PRO A 7 27.45 -5.66 -27.63
N PRO A 8 28.70 -6.13 -27.43
CA PRO A 8 29.68 -5.49 -26.56
C PRO A 8 30.40 -4.33 -27.25
N GLN A 9 30.86 -3.34 -26.47
CA GLN A 9 31.85 -2.35 -26.92
C GLN A 9 33.13 -2.47 -26.10
N ASP A 10 34.23 -2.75 -26.80
CA ASP A 10 35.61 -2.63 -26.33
C ASP A 10 36.06 -1.16 -26.33
N GLY A 11 36.94 -0.82 -25.38
CA GLY A 11 37.42 0.54 -25.15
C GLY A 11 38.76 0.89 -25.79
N THR A 12 39.26 2.10 -25.50
CA THR A 12 40.69 2.41 -25.38
C THR A 12 40.92 3.76 -24.68
N SER A 13 41.94 3.79 -23.81
CA SER A 13 42.40 4.90 -22.97
C SER A 13 43.38 5.83 -23.68
N THR A 14 43.51 7.09 -23.24
CA THR A 14 44.83 7.77 -23.15
C THR A 14 44.79 8.86 -22.06
N GLN A 15 45.88 8.93 -21.29
CA GLN A 15 46.18 9.85 -20.17
C GLN A 15 46.90 11.10 -20.67
N ASP A 16 46.81 12.20 -19.91
CA ASP A 16 47.88 13.21 -19.78
C ASP A 16 47.84 13.84 -18.37
N ALA A 17 49.03 14.20 -17.86
CA ALA A 17 49.33 14.49 -16.46
C ALA A 17 49.85 15.93 -16.21
N SER A 18 49.99 16.26 -14.90
CA SER A 18 50.74 17.37 -14.23
C SER A 18 50.03 18.74 -14.08
N GLY A 19 50.04 19.45 -12.94
CA GLY A 19 50.59 19.25 -11.58
C GLY A 19 50.41 20.52 -10.68
N SER A 20 50.67 20.36 -9.36
CA SER A 20 51.08 21.38 -8.34
C SER A 20 50.07 21.95 -7.30
N SER A 21 50.09 21.32 -6.13
CA SER A 21 50.35 21.80 -4.75
C SER A 21 49.51 22.83 -3.95
N THR A 22 49.15 22.32 -2.74
CA THR A 22 49.11 22.92 -1.37
C THR A 22 48.01 23.89 -0.96
N SER A 23 47.13 23.46 -0.04
CA SER A 23 47.14 23.82 1.40
C SER A 23 45.78 23.53 2.08
N ASP A 24 45.84 22.63 3.08
CA ASP A 24 45.17 22.72 4.40
C ASP A 24 43.62 22.82 4.51
N ARG A 25 42.98 21.68 4.81
CA ARG A 25 42.38 21.32 6.14
C ARG A 25 41.25 20.30 5.98
N ILE A 26 41.51 19.07 6.43
CA ILE A 26 40.49 18.08 6.76
C ILE A 26 40.11 18.28 8.23
N ASN A 27 38.85 18.60 8.48
CA ASN A 27 38.01 17.81 9.40
C ASN A 27 36.60 18.39 9.48
N THR A 28 35.68 17.73 8.78
CA THR A 28 34.30 17.62 9.27
C THR A 28 33.94 16.15 9.23
N SER A 29 34.00 15.54 10.41
CA SER A 29 33.35 14.29 10.73
C SER A 29 31.85 14.49 10.46
N GLY A 30 31.32 13.86 9.41
CA GLY A 30 29.91 13.81 9.11
C GLY A 30 29.65 12.46 8.44
N GLY A 31 28.98 11.57 9.15
CA GLY A 31 28.85 10.16 8.80
C GLY A 31 28.43 9.93 7.36
N ASP A 32 29.04 8.90 6.78
CA ASP A 32 28.78 8.30 5.47
C ASP A 32 27.34 7.76 5.42
N THR A 33 26.35 8.66 5.37
CA THR A 33 24.96 8.30 5.12
C THR A 33 24.75 8.40 3.62
N LYS A 34 24.83 7.26 2.93
CA LYS A 34 24.36 7.15 1.55
C LYS A 34 22.94 7.69 1.51
N SER A 35 22.75 8.85 0.89
CA SER A 35 21.41 9.43 0.73
C SER A 35 20.58 8.45 -0.09
N GLU A 36 19.38 8.10 0.40
CA GLU A 36 18.42 7.28 -0.35
C GLU A 36 18.25 7.81 -1.79
N PRO A 37 18.18 6.94 -2.80
CA PRO A 37 17.82 7.35 -4.16
C PRO A 37 16.46 8.07 -4.16
N ALA A 38 16.30 9.07 -5.03
CA ALA A 38 15.01 9.74 -5.23
C ALA A 38 13.91 8.77 -5.66
N GLY A 39 12.64 9.15 -5.49
CA GLY A 39 11.51 8.30 -5.81
C GLY A 39 11.04 7.45 -4.64
N TYR A 40 10.59 6.23 -4.95
CA TYR A 40 10.03 5.29 -3.98
C TYR A 40 10.89 5.04 -2.74
N PRO A 41 12.23 4.94 -2.79
CA PRO A 41 13.04 4.72 -1.59
C PRO A 41 12.89 5.87 -0.57
N ARG A 42 12.92 7.13 -1.03
CA ARG A 42 12.69 8.31 -0.16
C ARG A 42 11.27 8.38 0.37
N LEU A 43 10.28 8.12 -0.49
CA LEU A 43 8.88 8.09 -0.06
C LEU A 43 8.63 7.01 1.00
N ALA A 44 9.16 5.79 0.79
CA ALA A 44 9.07 4.70 1.75
C ALA A 44 9.76 5.06 3.07
N LYS A 45 10.94 5.69 3.03
CA LYS A 45 11.62 6.19 4.23
C LYS A 45 10.79 7.23 4.96
N ARG A 46 10.16 8.17 4.25
CA ARG A 46 9.26 9.19 4.82
C ARG A 46 8.05 8.55 5.50
N MET A 47 7.36 7.64 4.82
CA MET A 47 6.20 6.92 5.34
C MET A 47 6.56 6.02 6.54
N GLY A 48 7.76 5.42 6.53
CA GLY A 48 8.27 4.67 7.67
C GLY A 48 8.61 5.54 8.88
N PHE A 49 9.00 6.80 8.65
CA PHE A 49 9.30 7.77 9.71
C PHE A 49 8.02 8.44 10.27
N ILE A 50 7.01 8.68 9.43
CA ILE A 50 5.70 9.24 9.83
C ILE A 50 4.62 8.26 9.35
N PRO A 51 4.25 7.26 10.17
CA PRO A 51 3.31 6.22 9.77
C PRO A 51 1.94 6.74 9.36
N GLU A 52 1.50 7.89 9.87
CA GLU A 52 0.23 8.55 9.48
C GLU A 52 0.20 8.96 8.00
N GLN A 53 1.39 9.25 7.43
CA GLN A 53 1.58 9.54 6.01
C GLN A 53 1.72 8.29 5.15
N THR A 54 1.61 7.08 5.74
CA THR A 54 1.60 5.83 4.97
C THR A 54 0.25 5.64 4.30
N ILE A 55 0.07 6.40 3.21
CA ILE A 55 -1.15 6.45 2.41
C ILE A 55 -0.92 5.62 1.16
N ILE A 56 -1.77 4.62 0.94
CA ILE A 56 -1.66 3.72 -0.22
C ILE A 56 -3.05 3.46 -0.80
N ARG A 57 -3.10 2.92 -2.02
CA ARG A 57 -4.35 2.43 -2.61
C ARG A 57 -4.76 1.10 -1.99
N ARG A 58 -6.06 0.93 -1.74
CA ARG A 58 -6.63 -0.33 -1.27
C ARG A 58 -6.88 -1.36 -2.37
N PHE A 59 -6.87 -0.93 -3.64
CA PHE A 59 -7.10 -1.77 -4.83
C PHE A 59 -8.39 -2.61 -4.74
N GLY A 60 -9.48 -2.00 -4.26
CA GLY A 60 -10.70 -2.73 -3.88
C GLY A 60 -11.26 -3.59 -5.02
N ALA A 61 -11.38 -3.04 -6.23
CA ALA A 61 -11.89 -3.78 -7.38
C ALA A 61 -11.01 -4.98 -7.76
N LEU A 62 -9.68 -4.85 -7.67
CA LEU A 62 -8.75 -5.94 -7.98
C LEU A 62 -8.79 -7.04 -6.92
N ASN A 63 -8.79 -6.66 -5.64
CA ASN A 63 -8.89 -7.61 -4.53
C ASN A 63 -10.22 -8.37 -4.57
N THR A 64 -11.35 -7.68 -4.77
CA THR A 64 -12.65 -8.33 -4.92
C THR A 64 -12.70 -9.24 -6.13
N ARG A 65 -12.11 -8.84 -7.27
CA ARG A 65 -12.03 -9.70 -8.46
C ARG A 65 -11.27 -11.00 -8.18
N ASN A 66 -10.15 -10.93 -7.47
CA ASN A 66 -9.40 -12.13 -7.06
C ASN A 66 -10.26 -13.07 -6.19
N ILE A 67 -10.99 -12.52 -5.21
CA ILE A 67 -11.92 -13.30 -4.37
C ILE A 67 -13.01 -13.96 -5.21
N LEU A 68 -13.59 -13.25 -6.18
CA LEU A 68 -14.62 -13.79 -7.07
C LEU A 68 -14.10 -14.93 -7.95
N TYR A 69 -12.86 -14.85 -8.43
CA TYR A 69 -12.25 -15.96 -9.16
C TYR A 69 -12.01 -17.18 -8.29
N LEU A 70 -11.52 -17.00 -7.05
CA LEU A 70 -11.38 -18.09 -6.08
C LEU A 70 -12.74 -18.73 -5.75
N HIS A 71 -13.78 -17.91 -5.61
CA HIS A 71 -15.15 -18.38 -5.38
C HIS A 71 -15.66 -19.24 -6.54
N ALA A 72 -15.51 -18.78 -7.78
CA ALA A 72 -15.91 -19.53 -8.97
C ALA A 72 -15.14 -20.86 -9.11
N GLU A 73 -13.83 -20.84 -8.85
CA GLU A 73 -12.99 -22.04 -8.86
C GLU A 73 -13.44 -23.05 -7.80
N LEU A 74 -13.75 -22.60 -6.58
CA LEU A 74 -14.26 -23.46 -5.51
C LEU A 74 -15.61 -24.10 -5.86
N ILE A 75 -16.55 -23.34 -6.44
CA ILE A 75 -17.84 -23.89 -6.90
C ILE A 75 -17.62 -25.01 -7.93
N TYR A 76 -16.71 -24.78 -8.88
CA TYR A 76 -16.39 -25.79 -9.89
C TYR A 76 -15.79 -27.06 -9.28
N LEU A 77 -14.84 -26.90 -8.34
CA LEU A 77 -14.20 -28.02 -7.66
C LEU A 77 -15.17 -28.79 -6.76
N GLU A 78 -16.06 -28.09 -6.06
CA GLU A 78 -17.11 -28.70 -5.23
C GLU A 78 -18.05 -29.55 -6.08
N LYS A 79 -18.55 -29.02 -7.19
CA LYS A 79 -19.38 -29.79 -8.13
C LYS A 79 -18.65 -31.02 -8.66
N SER A 80 -17.37 -30.85 -9.05
CA SER A 80 -16.55 -31.95 -9.54
C SER A 80 -16.35 -33.05 -8.49
N LEU A 81 -16.19 -32.68 -7.22
CA LEU A 81 -16.08 -33.62 -6.11
C LEU A 81 -17.39 -34.37 -5.88
N GLN A 82 -18.52 -33.65 -5.83
CA GLN A 82 -19.85 -34.24 -5.67
C GLN A 82 -20.18 -35.22 -6.81
N GLU A 83 -19.78 -34.90 -8.04
CA GLU A 83 -19.94 -35.80 -9.19
C GLU A 83 -19.06 -37.06 -9.07
N ALA A 84 -17.82 -36.91 -8.62
CA ALA A 84 -16.92 -38.05 -8.37
C ALA A 84 -17.46 -38.97 -7.27
N GLU A 85 -18.01 -38.39 -6.20
CA GLU A 85 -18.63 -39.10 -5.09
C GLU A 85 -19.90 -39.85 -5.51
N LYS A 86 -20.76 -39.21 -6.30
CA LYS A 86 -21.99 -39.84 -6.82
C LYS A 86 -21.70 -41.02 -7.74
N LYS A 87 -20.66 -40.94 -8.58
CA LYS A 87 -20.25 -42.04 -9.48
C LYS A 87 -19.77 -43.29 -8.72
N HIS A 88 -19.40 -43.16 -7.45
CA HIS A 88 -18.88 -44.25 -6.61
C HIS A 88 -19.89 -44.82 -5.59
N GLY A 89 -21.18 -44.50 -5.73
CA GLY A 89 -22.22 -44.81 -4.76
C GLY A 89 -22.22 -46.26 -4.21
N SER A 90 -22.44 -46.36 -2.89
CA SER A 90 -22.78 -47.53 -2.06
C SER A 90 -21.67 -48.42 -1.50
N GLU A 91 -20.44 -48.40 -2.01
CA GLU A 91 -19.36 -49.11 -1.31
C GLU A 91 -18.90 -48.27 -0.12
N CYS A 92 -19.21 -48.75 1.08
CA CYS A 92 -18.92 -48.16 2.39
C CYS A 92 -17.41 -47.88 2.66
N SER A 93 -16.50 -47.89 1.68
CA SER A 93 -15.07 -47.89 1.94
C SER A 93 -14.39 -46.53 1.83
N SER A 94 -14.80 -45.60 0.97
CA SER A 94 -13.96 -44.41 0.67
C SER A 94 -14.60 -43.05 1.02
N ALA A 95 -15.91 -42.86 0.83
CA ALA A 95 -16.57 -41.60 1.18
C ALA A 95 -16.74 -41.39 2.70
N GLY A 96 -16.88 -42.47 3.46
CA GLY A 96 -17.04 -42.44 4.92
C GLY A 96 -15.73 -42.48 5.72
N SER A 97 -14.59 -42.71 5.06
CA SER A 97 -13.28 -42.80 5.71
C SER A 97 -12.24 -41.99 4.96
N TRP A 98 -11.86 -40.86 5.54
CA TRP A 98 -10.75 -40.02 5.06
C TRP A 98 -9.47 -40.84 4.82
N LEU A 99 -9.18 -41.81 5.70
CA LEU A 99 -7.99 -42.64 5.61
C LEU A 99 -8.02 -43.51 4.35
N ALA A 100 -9.14 -44.19 4.11
CA ALA A 100 -9.31 -45.05 2.95
C ALA A 100 -9.27 -44.25 1.63
N LEU A 101 -9.84 -43.05 1.61
CA LEU A 101 -9.76 -42.17 0.45
C LEU A 101 -8.32 -41.70 0.19
N SER A 102 -7.62 -41.30 1.25
CA SER A 102 -6.24 -40.80 1.15
C SER A 102 -5.23 -41.85 0.69
N GLN A 103 -5.53 -43.13 0.92
CA GLN A 103 -4.68 -44.27 0.58
C GLN A 103 -5.19 -45.06 -0.64
N SER A 104 -6.26 -44.60 -1.28
CA SER A 104 -6.87 -45.32 -2.41
C SER A 104 -5.89 -45.40 -3.58
N GLN A 105 -5.68 -46.61 -4.08
CA GLN A 105 -4.87 -46.86 -5.27
C GLN A 105 -5.70 -46.90 -6.56
N SER A 106 -7.03 -46.86 -6.45
CA SER A 106 -7.91 -46.76 -7.60
C SER A 106 -7.74 -45.40 -8.27
N GLU A 107 -7.78 -45.33 -9.60
CA GLU A 107 -7.67 -44.06 -10.33
C GLU A 107 -8.76 -43.07 -9.91
N SER A 108 -9.96 -43.57 -9.65
CA SER A 108 -11.07 -42.75 -9.17
C SER A 108 -10.86 -42.22 -7.75
N GLY A 109 -10.42 -43.07 -6.82
CA GLY A 109 -10.09 -42.63 -5.46
C GLY A 109 -8.93 -41.64 -5.42
N LYS A 110 -7.89 -41.85 -6.25
CA LYS A 110 -6.82 -40.86 -6.44
C LYS A 110 -7.38 -39.54 -6.97
N ARG A 111 -8.28 -39.57 -7.96
CA ARG A 111 -8.90 -38.37 -8.52
C ARG A 111 -9.74 -37.62 -7.49
N GLN A 112 -10.55 -38.33 -6.72
CA GLN A 112 -11.35 -37.75 -5.64
C GLN A 112 -10.44 -37.15 -4.55
N TRP A 113 -9.39 -37.85 -4.14
CA TRP A 113 -8.41 -37.33 -3.18
C TRP A 113 -7.69 -36.08 -3.70
N GLN A 114 -7.31 -36.04 -4.97
CA GLN A 114 -6.72 -34.86 -5.60
C GLN A 114 -7.67 -33.66 -5.60
N LEU A 115 -8.97 -33.87 -5.85
CA LEU A 115 -9.98 -32.83 -5.74
C LEU A 115 -10.06 -32.30 -4.31
N VAL A 116 -10.12 -33.18 -3.30
CA VAL A 116 -10.09 -32.80 -1.88
C VAL A 116 -8.84 -31.99 -1.53
N GLN A 117 -7.65 -32.42 -1.97
CA GLN A 117 -6.41 -31.69 -1.71
C GLN A 117 -6.40 -30.31 -2.36
N THR A 118 -6.90 -30.21 -3.60
CA THR A 118 -7.01 -28.93 -4.31
C THR A 118 -7.98 -28.01 -3.61
N ILE A 119 -9.16 -28.50 -3.23
CA ILE A 119 -10.16 -27.74 -2.46
C ILE A 119 -9.58 -27.24 -1.16
N LYS A 120 -8.84 -28.07 -0.40
CA LYS A 120 -8.20 -27.63 0.87
C LYS A 120 -7.23 -26.47 0.67
N LYS A 121 -6.42 -26.51 -0.40
CA LYS A 121 -5.49 -25.41 -0.74
C LYS A 121 -6.26 -24.14 -1.12
N LYS A 122 -7.25 -24.28 -2.01
CA LYS A 122 -8.04 -23.15 -2.51
C LYS A 122 -8.93 -22.52 -1.44
N LEU A 123 -9.50 -23.30 -0.54
CA LEU A 123 -10.22 -22.80 0.62
C LEU A 123 -9.32 -21.98 1.53
N LYS A 124 -8.06 -22.41 1.74
CA LYS A 124 -7.10 -21.63 2.51
C LYS A 124 -6.80 -20.29 1.83
N GLU A 125 -6.55 -20.29 0.52
CA GLU A 125 -6.30 -19.07 -0.26
C GLU A 125 -7.52 -18.12 -0.22
N TYR A 126 -8.72 -18.65 -0.43
CA TYR A 126 -9.98 -17.90 -0.37
C TYR A 126 -10.21 -17.30 1.01
N ASN A 127 -10.15 -18.10 2.08
CA ASN A 127 -10.38 -17.63 3.44
C ASN A 127 -9.37 -16.56 3.85
N ASN A 128 -8.10 -16.74 3.50
CA ASN A 128 -7.06 -15.75 3.76
C ASN A 128 -7.34 -14.44 2.99
N SER A 129 -7.73 -14.53 1.71
CA SER A 129 -8.02 -13.35 0.88
C SER A 129 -9.23 -12.58 1.41
N VAL A 130 -10.28 -13.27 1.88
CA VAL A 130 -11.46 -12.65 2.49
C VAL A 130 -11.09 -11.93 3.78
N ILE A 131 -10.32 -12.57 4.67
CA ILE A 131 -9.87 -11.94 5.93
C ILE A 131 -8.97 -10.72 5.64
N GLN A 132 -8.02 -10.84 4.72
CA GLN A 132 -7.16 -9.72 4.33
C GLN A 132 -7.99 -8.55 3.78
N GLN A 133 -8.96 -8.84 2.91
CA GLN A 133 -9.82 -7.81 2.35
C GLN A 133 -10.70 -7.15 3.42
N GLU A 134 -11.20 -7.91 4.37
CA GLU A 134 -11.94 -7.39 5.53
C GLU A 134 -11.08 -6.42 6.36
N MET A 135 -9.82 -6.80 6.62
CA MET A 135 -8.86 -5.93 7.33
C MET A 135 -8.55 -4.66 6.55
N ILE A 136 -8.37 -4.76 5.22
CA ILE A 136 -8.14 -3.59 4.35
C ILE A 136 -9.36 -2.65 4.36
N LEU A 137 -10.58 -3.19 4.34
CA LEU A 137 -11.81 -2.40 4.39
C LEU A 137 -12.02 -1.66 5.71
N ARG A 138 -11.42 -2.14 6.81
CA ARG A 138 -11.44 -1.46 8.11
C ARG A 138 -10.44 -0.31 8.21
N MET A 139 -9.49 -0.19 7.28
CA MET A 139 -8.52 0.90 7.30
C MET A 139 -9.22 2.22 7.00
N GLY A 140 -8.85 3.26 7.74
CA GLY A 140 -9.44 4.59 7.58
C GLY A 140 -8.99 5.26 6.29
N THR A 141 -9.82 6.19 5.81
CA THR A 141 -9.38 7.15 4.79
C THR A 141 -8.29 8.06 5.38
N PRO A 142 -7.30 8.48 4.58
CA PRO A 142 -6.32 9.46 5.05
C PRO A 142 -7.00 10.78 5.45
N SER A 143 -6.46 11.46 6.45
CA SER A 143 -6.89 12.83 6.73
C SER A 143 -6.44 13.75 5.60
N SER A 144 -7.21 14.81 5.32
CA SER A 144 -6.83 15.81 4.32
C SER A 144 -5.47 16.44 4.63
N PHE A 145 -5.16 16.64 5.91
CA PHE A 145 -3.87 17.13 6.36
C PHE A 145 -2.72 16.17 6.01
N ASP A 146 -2.85 14.88 6.33
CA ASP A 146 -1.76 13.94 6.07
C ASP A 146 -1.56 13.73 4.56
N LEU A 147 -2.62 13.77 3.77
CA LEU A 147 -2.54 13.72 2.30
C LEU A 147 -1.85 14.95 1.70
N ASP A 148 -2.23 16.16 2.14
CA ASP A 148 -1.58 17.42 1.75
C ASP A 148 -0.07 17.40 2.08
N GLN A 149 0.31 16.83 3.23
CA GLN A 149 1.71 16.67 3.61
C GLN A 149 2.47 15.71 2.69
N VAL A 150 1.82 14.65 2.19
CA VAL A 150 2.41 13.74 1.20
C VAL A 150 2.58 14.47 -0.14
N GLN A 151 1.57 15.20 -0.60
CA GLN A 151 1.62 15.98 -1.86
C GLN A 151 2.77 17.00 -1.84
N LYS A 152 2.87 17.79 -0.76
CA LYS A 152 3.97 18.74 -0.56
C LYS A 152 5.32 18.07 -0.52
N TYR A 153 5.42 16.90 0.13
CA TYR A 153 6.66 16.15 0.18
C TYR A 153 7.09 15.68 -1.21
N LEU A 154 6.16 15.15 -2.01
CA LEU A 154 6.45 14.69 -3.37
C LEU A 154 7.02 15.82 -4.25
N GLU A 155 6.61 17.07 -4.06
CA GLU A 155 7.14 18.21 -4.83
C GLU A 155 8.33 18.92 -4.16
N SER A 156 8.73 18.47 -2.97
CA SER A 156 9.80 19.11 -2.21
C SER A 156 11.19 18.82 -2.78
N VAL A 157 12.14 19.73 -2.53
CA VAL A 157 13.56 19.53 -2.84
C VAL A 157 14.14 18.30 -2.12
N GLU A 158 13.57 17.93 -0.96
CA GLU A 158 13.96 16.74 -0.20
C GLU A 158 13.64 15.44 -0.94
N MET A 159 12.54 15.38 -1.70
CA MET A 159 12.20 14.23 -2.54
C MET A 159 13.16 14.10 -3.74
N GLY A 160 13.70 15.23 -4.19
CA GLY A 160 14.61 15.33 -5.33
C GLY A 160 13.89 15.56 -6.66
N PRO A 161 14.64 15.90 -7.73
CA PRO A 161 14.05 16.04 -9.06
C PRO A 161 13.46 14.70 -9.52
N PHE A 162 12.34 14.74 -10.25
CA PHE A 162 11.61 13.56 -10.72
C PHE A 162 11.00 12.72 -9.58
N SER A 163 10.12 13.35 -8.80
CA SER A 163 9.46 12.77 -7.62
C SER A 163 8.95 11.35 -7.83
N LEU A 164 8.14 11.12 -8.86
CA LEU A 164 7.73 9.81 -9.35
C LEU A 164 7.46 9.89 -10.86
N CYS A 165 7.78 8.83 -11.60
CA CYS A 165 7.52 8.73 -13.03
C CYS A 165 6.67 7.49 -13.33
N GLY A 166 5.59 7.64 -14.11
CA GLY A 166 4.73 6.55 -14.52
C GLY A 166 3.24 6.85 -14.31
N PRO A 167 2.34 5.92 -14.68
CA PRO A 167 0.90 6.07 -14.44
C PRO A 167 0.51 6.19 -12.97
N ASP A 168 1.39 5.77 -12.07
CA ASP A 168 1.27 5.77 -10.62
C ASP A 168 1.74 7.07 -9.96
N SER A 169 2.37 8.00 -10.70
CA SER A 169 2.85 9.25 -10.13
C SER A 169 1.72 10.16 -9.62
N ALA A 170 0.51 10.03 -10.20
CA ALA A 170 -0.65 10.83 -9.85
C ALA A 170 -1.51 10.23 -8.71
N VAL A 171 -1.13 9.09 -8.13
CA VAL A 171 -1.95 8.37 -7.14
C VAL A 171 -2.39 9.25 -5.96
N TRP A 172 -1.49 10.12 -5.48
CA TRP A 172 -1.75 11.02 -4.35
C TRP A 172 -2.18 12.42 -4.76
N GLY A 173 -2.32 12.71 -6.06
CA GLY A 173 -2.51 14.08 -6.57
C GLY A 173 -1.22 14.91 -6.52
N SER A 174 -1.37 16.23 -6.61
CA SER A 174 -0.27 17.20 -6.60
C SER A 174 -0.64 18.45 -5.80
N VAL A 175 0.31 19.32 -5.50
CA VAL A 175 0.04 20.58 -4.79
C VAL A 175 -0.87 21.49 -5.63
N ASP A 176 -0.69 21.50 -6.95
CA ASP A 176 -1.53 22.28 -7.87
C ASP A 176 -2.95 21.70 -8.04
N HIS A 177 -3.10 20.38 -7.92
CA HIS A 177 -4.36 19.67 -8.11
C HIS A 177 -4.57 18.67 -6.97
N PRO A 178 -4.79 19.15 -5.73
CA PRO A 178 -4.80 18.31 -4.54
C PRO A 178 -5.95 17.31 -4.55
N GLU A 179 -7.07 17.62 -5.19
CA GLU A 179 -8.24 16.74 -5.30
C GLU A 179 -8.13 15.70 -6.44
N ASN A 180 -7.12 15.81 -7.30
CA ASN A 180 -6.89 14.87 -8.41
C ASN A 180 -6.08 13.64 -7.97
N HIS A 181 -6.51 13.03 -6.87
CA HIS A 181 -5.92 11.81 -6.32
C HIS A 181 -6.87 10.62 -6.52
N GLU A 182 -6.35 9.40 -6.34
CA GLU A 182 -7.18 8.20 -6.41
C GLU A 182 -8.20 8.16 -5.27
N HIS A 183 -9.43 7.71 -5.54
CA HIS A 183 -10.51 7.70 -4.53
C HIS A 183 -10.44 6.51 -3.57
N ASP A 184 -9.55 5.55 -3.84
CA ASP A 184 -9.41 4.32 -3.08
C ASP A 184 -8.20 4.33 -2.12
N LEU A 185 -7.77 5.53 -1.71
CA LEU A 185 -6.70 5.71 -0.73
C LEU A 185 -7.14 5.33 0.69
N ILE A 186 -6.21 4.71 1.41
CA ILE A 186 -6.32 4.31 2.81
C ILE A 186 -5.04 4.71 3.54
N SER A 187 -5.13 4.99 4.85
CA SER A 187 -3.98 5.18 5.72
C SER A 187 -3.76 3.94 6.59
N LEU A 188 -2.52 3.43 6.62
CA LEU A 188 -2.18 2.28 7.48
C LEU A 188 -2.24 2.63 8.97
N LEU A 189 -2.06 3.91 9.31
CA LEU A 189 -2.26 4.43 10.65
C LEU A 189 -3.00 5.77 10.54
N ALA A 190 -4.33 5.69 10.40
CA ALA A 190 -5.13 6.91 10.39
C ALA A 190 -4.91 7.69 11.69
N ARG A 191 -4.56 8.98 11.57
CA ARG A 191 -4.51 9.89 12.70
C ARG A 191 -5.85 9.82 13.42
N ARG A 192 -5.83 9.67 14.74
CA ARG A 192 -7.06 9.72 15.56
C ARG A 192 -7.67 11.09 15.31
N GLU A 193 -8.80 11.15 14.59
CA GLU A 193 -9.51 12.41 14.44
C GLU A 193 -9.85 12.93 15.84
N GLU A 194 -9.54 14.20 16.08
CA GLU A 194 -10.17 14.93 17.16
C GLU A 194 -11.68 14.86 16.93
N ASP A 195 -12.41 14.34 17.92
CA ASP A 195 -13.84 14.14 17.79
C ASP A 195 -14.54 15.49 17.49
N ALA A 196 -15.73 15.41 16.89
CA ALA A 196 -16.51 16.60 16.52
C ALA A 196 -16.70 17.56 17.72
N PHE A 197 -16.68 17.03 18.93
CA PHE A 197 -16.73 17.82 20.16
C PHE A 197 -15.44 18.61 20.40
N THR A 198 -14.27 18.00 20.23
CA THR A 198 -12.96 18.67 20.34
C THR A 198 -12.83 19.76 19.28
N LYS A 199 -13.22 19.48 18.03
CA LYS A 199 -13.28 20.49 16.95
C LYS A 199 -14.24 21.63 17.32
N TRP A 200 -15.41 21.32 17.87
CA TRP A 200 -16.36 22.32 18.34
C TRP A 200 -15.81 23.17 19.49
N VAL A 201 -15.17 22.58 20.49
CA VAL A 201 -14.54 23.30 21.62
C VAL A 201 -13.43 24.21 21.11
N MET A 202 -12.58 23.73 20.20
CA MET A 202 -11.50 24.54 19.63
C MET A 202 -12.04 25.72 18.81
N LEU A 203 -13.08 25.50 17.99
CA LEU A 203 -13.74 26.57 17.26
C LEU A 203 -14.38 27.57 18.22
N ALA A 204 -15.12 27.11 19.24
CA ALA A 204 -15.76 27.97 20.25
C ALA A 204 -14.74 28.81 21.04
N ALA A 205 -13.60 28.22 21.39
CA ALA A 205 -12.49 28.93 22.06
C ALA A 205 -11.87 30.00 21.14
N ALA A 206 -11.68 29.69 19.85
CA ALA A 206 -11.17 30.65 18.87
C ALA A 206 -12.14 31.84 18.66
N PHE A 207 -13.46 31.57 18.56
CA PHE A 207 -14.47 32.63 18.48
C PHE A 207 -14.48 33.51 19.74
N SER A 208 -14.35 32.90 20.92
CA SER A 208 -14.29 33.63 22.20
C SER A 208 -13.07 34.54 22.30
N ALA A 209 -11.91 34.09 21.82
CA ALA A 209 -10.68 34.89 21.80
C ALA A 209 -10.78 36.12 20.88
N VAL A 210 -11.42 35.98 19.71
CA VAL A 210 -11.68 37.10 18.79
C VAL A 210 -12.62 38.14 19.42
N GLN A 211 -13.63 37.68 20.16
CA GLN A 211 -14.62 38.54 20.80
C GLN A 211 -14.01 39.34 21.97
N VAL A 212 -13.10 38.73 22.74
CA VAL A 212 -12.32 39.42 23.79
C VAL A 212 -11.36 40.45 23.19
N ALA A 213 -10.70 40.13 22.07
CA ALA A 213 -9.80 41.05 21.38
C ALA A 213 -10.56 42.29 20.81
N PHE A 214 -11.78 42.10 20.30
CA PHE A 214 -12.61 43.21 19.81
C PHE A 214 -13.08 44.15 20.92
N VAL A 215 -13.40 43.60 22.11
CA VAL A 215 -13.81 44.40 23.28
C VAL A 215 -12.64 45.22 23.85
N GLN A 216 -11.41 44.73 23.75
CA GLN A 216 -10.21 45.45 24.20
C GLN A 216 -9.72 46.50 23.18
N ALA A 217 -10.14 46.41 21.90
CA ALA A 217 -9.60 47.23 20.81
C ALA A 217 -10.38 48.53 20.48
N GLY A 218 -11.48 48.89 21.17
CA GLY A 218 -11.96 50.28 21.03
C GLY A 218 -13.32 50.66 21.62
N ILE A 219 -13.31 51.72 22.45
CA ILE A 219 -14.04 52.96 22.16
C ILE A 219 -13.11 54.16 22.50
N PRO A 220 -12.64 54.96 21.53
CA PRO A 220 -11.99 56.23 21.83
C PRO A 220 -13.04 57.23 22.32
N LYS A 221 -12.88 57.74 23.55
CA LYS A 221 -13.74 58.81 24.08
C LYS A 221 -13.41 60.12 23.35
N CYS A 222 -14.32 60.58 22.50
CA CYS A 222 -14.34 61.96 22.04
C CYS A 222 -14.83 62.84 23.20
N ASN A 223 -13.93 63.65 23.78
CA ASN A 223 -14.30 64.74 24.67
C ASN A 223 -14.61 66.00 23.83
N GLY A 224 -15.74 66.62 24.13
CA GLY A 224 -16.12 67.95 23.61
C GLY A 224 -15.46 69.09 24.36
#